data_AF-A0A8T4VSY8-F1
#
_entry.id   AF-A0A8T4VSY8-F1
#
_cell.length_a   1.000
_cell.length_b   1.000
_cell.length_c   1.000
_cell.angle_alpha   90.00
_cell.angle_beta   90.00
_cell.angle_gamma   90.00
#
_symmetry.space_group_name_H-M   'P 1'
#
loop_
_entity.id
_entity.type
_entity.pdbx_description
1 polymer ?
#
loop_
_entity_poly.entity_id
_entity_poly.type
_entity_poly.pdbx_seq_one_letter_code
_entity_poly.pdbx_strand_id
1 'polypeptide(L)'
;MDTPSINREQARELGQAVAAHDHGELPADRVEELATLTESVAHALETATVEPAVAGLLGFWTGHVASDIGTDPTEPDPNATRDLFQDGFEAGTLGVDLYQTLTKVKTAQESSSETPDLQAWTNRLFELTNRHVAHLQSHQ
;
A
#
# COMPACT_ATOMS: atom_id res chain seq x y z
N MET A 1 15.39 17.39 11.61
CA MET A 1 14.64 16.89 10.46
C MET A 1 13.40 16.26 11.04
N ASP A 2 12.23 16.71 10.61
CA ASP A 2 10.96 16.22 11.14
C ASP A 2 10.70 14.83 10.56
N THR A 3 10.37 13.86 11.40
CA THR A 3 9.99 12.52 10.95
C THR A 3 8.70 12.64 10.11
N PRO A 4 8.67 12.13 8.86
CA PRO A 4 7.45 12.13 8.08
C PRO A 4 6.36 11.35 8.81
N SER A 5 5.24 12.02 9.10
CA SER A 5 4.05 11.37 9.64
C SER A 5 3.21 10.85 8.49
N ILE A 6 3.20 9.54 8.30
CA ILE A 6 2.34 8.88 7.32
C ILE A 6 1.13 8.32 8.07
N ASN A 7 -0.05 8.86 7.79
CA ASN A 7 -1.28 8.41 8.42
C ASN A 7 -1.83 7.18 7.67
N ARG A 8 -1.87 6.05 8.36
CA ARG A 8 -2.36 4.77 7.83
C ARG A 8 -3.82 4.82 7.38
N GLU A 9 -4.68 5.53 8.11
CA GLU A 9 -6.10 5.65 7.78
C GLU A 9 -6.31 6.47 6.52
N GLN A 10 -5.63 7.61 6.40
CA GLN A 10 -5.65 8.43 5.18
C GLN A 10 -5.09 7.66 3.97
N ALA A 11 -4.00 6.91 4.15
CA ALA A 11 -3.47 6.06 3.09
C ALA A 11 -4.50 5.01 2.64
N ARG A 12 -5.25 4.42 3.58
CA ARG A 12 -6.32 3.46 3.30
C ARG A 12 -7.48 4.08 2.53
N GLU A 13 -7.97 5.23 2.99
CA GLU A 13 -9.02 5.99 2.29
C GLU A 13 -8.58 6.36 0.87
N LEU A 14 -7.33 6.77 0.70
CA LEU A 14 -6.77 7.04 -0.63
C LEU A 14 -6.74 5.79 -1.50
N GLY A 15 -6.31 4.65 -0.97
CA GLY A 15 -6.33 3.37 -1.69
C GLY A 15 -7.73 2.99 -2.18
N GLN A 16 -8.73 3.14 -1.30
CA GLN A 16 -10.13 2.93 -1.66
C GLN A 16 -10.59 3.90 -2.75
N ALA A 17 -10.27 5.18 -2.61
CA ALA A 17 -10.66 6.19 -3.58
C ALA A 17 -10.05 5.92 -4.97
N VAL A 18 -8.79 5.47 -5.01
CA VAL A 18 -8.10 5.12 -6.27
C VAL A 18 -8.77 3.91 -6.93
N ALA A 19 -9.05 2.85 -6.17
CA ALA A 19 -9.73 1.65 -6.66
C ALA A 19 -11.18 1.88 -7.12
N ALA A 20 -11.86 2.89 -6.57
CA ALA A 20 -13.24 3.21 -6.91
C ALA A 20 -13.41 3.92 -8.27
N HIS A 21 -12.32 4.25 -8.96
CA HIS A 21 -12.35 4.93 -10.26
C HIS A 21 -11.70 4.07 -11.34
N ASP A 22 -12.23 4.15 -12.56
CA ASP A 22 -11.51 3.65 -13.73
C ASP A 22 -10.20 4.44 -13.91
N HIS A 23 -9.14 3.77 -14.37
CA HIS A 23 -7.79 4.36 -14.40
C HIS A 23 -7.70 5.70 -15.17
N GLY A 24 -8.51 5.89 -16.22
CA GLY A 24 -8.55 7.14 -17.00
C GLY A 24 -9.50 8.21 -16.44
N GLU A 25 -10.26 7.89 -15.39
CA GLU A 25 -11.23 8.79 -14.76
C GLU A 25 -10.80 9.22 -13.35
N LEU A 26 -9.58 8.86 -12.93
CA LEU A 26 -9.06 9.21 -11.60
C LEU A 26 -8.93 10.75 -11.47
N PRO A 27 -9.61 11.37 -10.47
CA PRO A 27 -9.55 12.81 -10.27
C PRO A 27 -8.13 13.32 -9.98
N ALA A 28 -7.80 14.52 -10.47
CA ALA A 28 -6.44 15.09 -10.35
C ALA A 28 -6.00 15.29 -8.88
N ASP A 29 -6.92 15.61 -7.98
CA ASP A 29 -6.68 15.68 -6.54
C ASP A 29 -6.21 14.34 -5.96
N ARG A 30 -6.73 13.22 -6.46
CA ARG A 30 -6.29 11.89 -6.02
C ARG A 30 -4.90 11.53 -6.53
N VAL A 31 -4.54 12.01 -7.72
CA VAL A 31 -3.16 11.87 -8.24
C VAL A 31 -2.17 12.69 -7.41
N GLU A 32 -2.54 13.90 -6.99
CA GLU A 32 -1.72 14.75 -6.12
C GLU A 32 -1.55 14.14 -4.71
N GLU A 33 -2.63 13.59 -4.14
CA GLU A 33 -2.59 12.85 -2.87
C GLU A 33 -1.70 11.60 -2.96
N LEU A 34 -1.78 10.85 -4.07
CA LEU A 34 -0.89 9.71 -4.35
C LEU A 34 0.57 10.13 -4.42
N ALA A 35 0.88 11.21 -5.15
CA ALA A 35 2.23 11.75 -5.22
C ALA A 35 2.75 12.10 -3.82
N THR A 36 1.94 12.83 -3.04
CA THR A 36 2.25 13.21 -1.65
C THR A 36 2.53 11.99 -0.76
N LEU A 37 1.71 10.93 -0.87
CA LEU A 37 1.94 9.67 -0.14
C LEU A 37 3.26 9.03 -0.56
N THR A 38 3.54 8.91 -1.86
CA THR A 38 4.78 8.27 -2.34
C THR A 38 6.03 9.05 -1.97
N GLU A 39 6.00 10.39 -2.00
CA GLU A 39 7.09 11.25 -1.52
C GLU A 39 7.32 11.09 -0.01
N SER A 40 6.25 11.03 0.78
CA SER A 40 6.34 10.82 2.22
C SER A 40 6.94 9.46 2.56
N VAL A 41 6.56 8.40 1.82
CA VAL A 41 7.14 7.07 1.95
C VAL A 41 8.61 7.05 1.54
N ALA A 42 8.98 7.70 0.43
CA ALA A 42 10.37 7.82 0.01
C ALA A 42 11.22 8.48 1.10
N HIS A 43 10.75 9.62 1.63
CA HIS A 43 11.44 10.31 2.70
C HIS A 43 11.61 9.44 3.95
N ALA A 44 10.56 8.72 4.35
CA ALA A 44 10.61 7.81 5.49
C ALA A 44 11.63 6.67 5.32
N LEU A 45 11.76 6.14 4.10
CA LEU A 45 12.75 5.11 3.77
C LEU A 45 14.18 5.65 3.77
N GLU A 46 14.38 6.87 3.27
CA GLU A 46 15.68 7.57 3.25
C GLU A 46 16.17 7.90 4.67
N THR A 47 15.27 8.26 5.59
CA THR A 47 15.60 8.57 6.98
C THR A 47 15.63 7.35 7.90
N ALA A 48 15.62 6.14 7.35
CA ALA A 48 15.62 4.85 8.08
C ALA A 48 14.44 4.68 9.06
N THR A 49 13.30 5.33 8.79
CA THR A 49 12.04 5.17 9.53
C THR A 49 11.11 4.25 8.75
N VAL A 50 11.37 2.95 8.83
CA VAL A 50 10.64 1.92 8.05
C VAL A 50 9.20 1.75 8.51
N GLU A 51 8.91 1.91 9.81
CA GLU A 51 7.58 1.69 10.37
C GLU A 51 6.49 2.60 9.76
N PRO A 52 6.67 3.94 9.65
CA PRO A 52 5.73 4.79 8.93
C PRO A 52 5.54 4.39 7.46
N ALA A 53 6.62 4.02 6.76
CA ALA A 53 6.55 3.60 5.37
C ALA A 53 5.71 2.32 5.21
N VAL A 54 5.92 1.34 6.09
CA VAL A 54 5.12 0.11 6.15
C VAL A 54 3.66 0.43 6.41
N ALA A 55 3.37 1.27 7.42
CA ALA A 55 2.00 1.62 7.78
C ALA A 55 1.26 2.31 6.63
N GLY A 56 1.90 3.23 5.93
CA GLY A 56 1.34 3.90 4.76
C GLY A 56 1.07 2.95 3.61
N LEU A 57 2.07 2.16 3.20
CA LEU A 57 1.94 1.23 2.07
C LEU A 57 0.90 0.14 2.33
N LEU A 58 0.90 -0.46 3.53
CA LEU A 58 -0.11 -1.44 3.90
C LEU A 58 -1.49 -0.81 4.00
N GLY A 59 -1.60 0.41 4.54
CA GLY A 59 -2.86 1.16 4.58
C GLY A 59 -3.44 1.32 3.17
N PHE A 60 -2.64 1.87 2.25
CA PHE A 60 -3.01 2.05 0.85
C PHE A 60 -3.51 0.77 0.18
N TRP A 61 -2.71 -0.30 0.20
CA TRP A 61 -3.10 -1.55 -0.44
C TRP A 61 -4.28 -2.25 0.23
N THR A 62 -4.46 -2.08 1.54
CA THR A 62 -5.65 -2.58 2.25
C THR A 62 -6.91 -1.92 1.71
N GLY A 63 -6.93 -0.59 1.60
CA GLY A 63 -8.08 0.14 1.07
C GLY A 63 -8.34 -0.17 -0.40
N HIS A 64 -7.27 -0.23 -1.20
CA HIS A 64 -7.37 -0.54 -2.63
C HIS A 64 -7.96 -1.93 -2.87
N VAL A 65 -7.43 -2.96 -2.21
CA VAL A 65 -7.90 -4.34 -2.41
C VAL A 65 -9.32 -4.53 -1.90
N ALA A 66 -9.64 -4.00 -0.72
CA ALA A 66 -10.99 -4.08 -0.17
C ALA A 66 -12.03 -3.46 -1.09
N SER A 67 -11.74 -2.27 -1.65
CA SER A 67 -12.62 -1.61 -2.61
C SER A 67 -12.83 -2.45 -3.87
N ASP A 68 -11.76 -2.98 -4.46
CA ASP A 68 -11.82 -3.78 -5.69
C ASP A 68 -12.67 -5.05 -5.54
N ILE A 69 -12.57 -5.73 -4.40
CA ILE A 69 -13.33 -6.96 -4.15
C ILE A 69 -14.71 -6.72 -3.50
N GLY A 70 -15.08 -5.45 -3.29
CA GLY A 70 -16.38 -5.07 -2.71
C GLY A 70 -16.54 -5.34 -1.22
N THR A 71 -15.44 -5.37 -0.47
CA THR A 71 -15.40 -5.56 0.99
C THR A 71 -15.21 -4.22 1.69
N ASP A 72 -15.78 -4.08 2.89
CA ASP A 72 -15.58 -2.89 3.72
C ASP A 72 -14.08 -2.77 4.10
N PRO A 73 -13.40 -1.65 3.78
CA PRO A 73 -11.98 -1.45 4.08
C PRO A 73 -11.70 -1.11 5.55
N THR A 74 -12.72 -1.09 6.43
CA THR A 74 -12.50 -0.96 7.87
C THR A 74 -11.49 -1.98 8.33
N GLU A 75 -10.40 -1.50 8.94
CA GLU A 75 -9.31 -2.35 9.39
C GLU A 75 -9.86 -3.44 10.32
N PRO A 76 -9.92 -4.70 9.87
CA PRO A 76 -10.16 -5.77 10.79
C PRO A 76 -8.78 -6.16 11.36
N ASP A 77 -8.81 -7.01 12.39
CA ASP A 77 -7.66 -7.76 12.92
C ASP A 77 -6.50 -7.93 11.90
N PRO A 78 -5.22 -7.74 12.29
CA PRO A 78 -4.06 -8.06 11.45
C PRO A 78 -4.16 -9.37 10.64
N ASN A 79 -4.83 -10.40 11.18
CA ASN A 79 -5.12 -11.64 10.47
C ASN A 79 -6.05 -11.43 9.28
N ALA A 80 -7.11 -10.64 9.45
CA ALA A 80 -8.05 -10.33 8.38
C ALA A 80 -7.43 -9.49 7.25
N THR A 81 -6.35 -8.73 7.51
CA THR A 81 -5.59 -8.07 6.44
C THR A 81 -4.85 -9.09 5.55
N ARG A 82 -4.37 -10.21 6.11
CA ARG A 82 -3.74 -11.27 5.30
C ARG A 82 -4.77 -11.98 4.43
N ASP A 83 -5.90 -12.32 5.03
CA ASP A 83 -7.02 -12.97 4.33
C ASP A 83 -7.50 -12.06 3.19
N LEU A 84 -7.65 -10.75 3.44
CA LEU A 84 -7.99 -9.76 2.43
C LEU A 84 -7.04 -9.78 1.22
N PHE A 85 -5.72 -9.84 1.44
CA PHE A 85 -4.76 -9.90 0.33
C PHE A 85 -4.80 -11.23 -0.41
N GLN A 86 -5.12 -12.33 0.29
CA GLN A 86 -5.35 -13.61 -0.36
C GLN A 86 -6.61 -13.55 -1.22
N ASP A 87 -7.71 -13.03 -0.70
CA ASP A 87 -8.97 -12.85 -1.44
C ASP A 87 -8.76 -11.95 -2.66
N GLY A 88 -8.02 -10.85 -2.52
CA GLY A 88 -7.64 -9.97 -3.62
C GLY A 88 -6.78 -10.64 -4.69
N PHE A 89 -5.92 -11.59 -4.29
CA PHE A 89 -5.15 -12.39 -5.24
C PHE A 89 -6.04 -13.41 -5.96
N GLU A 90 -6.91 -14.11 -5.24
CA GLU A 90 -7.84 -15.10 -5.80
C GLU A 90 -8.88 -14.44 -6.74
N ALA A 91 -9.28 -13.20 -6.46
CA ALA A 91 -10.16 -12.39 -7.31
C ALA A 91 -9.45 -11.80 -8.55
N GLY A 92 -8.11 -11.88 -8.62
CA GLY A 92 -7.32 -11.37 -9.75
C GLY A 92 -6.97 -9.87 -9.67
N THR A 93 -7.32 -9.18 -8.58
CA THR A 93 -6.92 -7.78 -8.31
C THR A 93 -5.42 -7.65 -8.11
N LEU A 94 -4.80 -8.60 -7.42
CA LEU A 94 -3.37 -8.58 -7.16
C LEU A 94 -2.61 -9.49 -8.13
N GLY A 95 -1.55 -8.95 -8.76
CA GLY A 95 -0.54 -9.78 -9.41
C GLY A 95 0.29 -10.57 -8.39
N VAL A 96 0.87 -11.70 -8.81
CA VAL A 96 1.67 -12.62 -7.96
C VAL A 96 2.74 -11.88 -7.15
N ASP A 97 3.49 -10.98 -7.79
CA ASP A 97 4.60 -10.24 -7.19
C ASP A 97 4.13 -9.28 -6.08
N LEU A 98 3.02 -8.60 -6.31
CA LEU A 98 2.44 -7.68 -5.34
C LEU A 98 1.84 -8.44 -4.14
N TYR A 99 1.10 -9.53 -4.40
CA TYR A 99 0.59 -10.40 -3.34
C TYR A 99 1.73 -10.94 -2.46
N GLN A 100 2.76 -11.53 -3.06
CA GLN A 100 3.91 -12.08 -2.32
C GLN A 100 4.61 -10.99 -1.50
N THR A 101 4.80 -9.81 -2.08
CA THR A 101 5.44 -8.67 -1.41
C THR A 101 4.62 -8.20 -0.20
N LEU A 102 3.30 -8.03 -0.35
CA LEU A 102 2.39 -7.66 0.74
C LEU A 102 2.43 -8.68 1.89
N THR A 103 2.35 -9.98 1.56
CA THR A 103 2.45 -11.05 2.58
C THR A 103 3.79 -11.00 3.31
N LYS A 104 4.90 -10.74 2.60
CA LYS A 104 6.24 -10.66 3.21
C LYS A 104 6.40 -9.44 4.10
N VAL A 105 5.92 -8.26 3.70
CA VAL A 105 5.92 -7.06 4.56
C VAL A 105 5.10 -7.32 5.82
N LYS A 106 3.90 -7.88 5.70
CA LYS A 106 3.05 -8.19 6.85
C LYS A 106 3.70 -9.21 7.80
N THR A 107 4.36 -10.22 7.25
CA THR A 107 5.10 -11.23 8.03
C THR A 107 6.31 -10.61 8.74
N ALA A 108 7.08 -9.76 8.05
CA ALA A 108 8.22 -9.07 8.62
C ALA A 108 7.81 -8.10 9.74
N GLN A 109 6.68 -7.39 9.57
CA GLN A 109 6.16 -6.44 10.56
C GLN A 109 5.76 -7.12 11.87
N GLU A 110 5.25 -8.35 11.80
CA GLU A 110 4.75 -9.08 12.97
C GLU A 110 5.77 -10.02 13.60
N SER A 111 6.87 -10.31 12.90
CA SER A 111 7.90 -11.20 13.41
C SER A 111 8.89 -10.44 14.29
N SER A 112 9.32 -11.07 15.38
CA SER A 112 10.47 -10.64 16.16
C SER A 112 11.81 -11.11 15.57
N SER A 113 11.79 -11.89 14.48
CA SER A 113 12.98 -12.34 13.78
C SER A 113 13.46 -11.33 12.74
N GLU A 114 14.78 -11.30 12.51
CA GLU A 114 15.42 -10.49 11.46
C GLU A 114 15.01 -10.87 10.03
N THR A 115 14.36 -12.03 9.87
CA THR A 115 13.87 -12.54 8.58
C THR A 115 12.37 -12.83 8.65
N PRO A 116 11.56 -12.42 7.65
CA PRO A 116 11.96 -11.65 6.47
C PRO A 116 12.37 -10.20 6.80
N ASP A 117 13.37 -9.67 6.09
CA ASP A 117 13.89 -8.30 6.29
C ASP A 117 12.81 -7.26 5.96
N LEU A 118 12.30 -6.58 6.98
CA LEU A 118 11.23 -5.60 6.83
C LEU A 118 11.62 -4.50 5.85
N GLN A 119 12.82 -3.93 5.96
CA GLN A 119 13.26 -2.83 5.12
C GLN A 119 13.36 -3.25 3.65
N ALA A 120 13.94 -4.42 3.38
CA ALA A 120 14.07 -4.93 2.02
C ALA A 120 12.68 -5.15 1.37
N TRP A 121 11.73 -5.73 2.10
CA TRP A 121 10.38 -5.95 1.58
C TRP A 121 9.56 -4.67 1.47
N THR A 122 9.73 -3.70 2.37
CA THR A 122 9.10 -2.38 2.25
C THR A 122 9.61 -1.63 1.03
N ASN A 123 10.92 -1.66 0.75
CA ASN A 123 11.48 -1.09 -0.47
C ASN A 123 10.90 -1.75 -1.72
N ARG A 124 10.73 -3.08 -1.72
CA ARG A 124 10.09 -3.78 -2.83
C ARG A 124 8.63 -3.36 -3.00
N LEU A 125 7.88 -3.25 -1.90
CA LEU A 125 6.48 -2.80 -1.95
C LEU A 125 6.37 -1.37 -2.47
N PHE A 126 7.29 -0.49 -2.06
CA PHE A 126 7.35 0.87 -2.54
C PHE A 126 7.63 0.94 -4.06
N GLU A 127 8.57 0.13 -4.55
CA GLU A 127 8.85 0.03 -5.99
C GLU A 127 7.59 -0.38 -6.78
N LEU A 128 6.87 -1.41 -6.32
CA LEU A 128 5.63 -1.87 -6.96
C LEU A 128 4.53 -0.81 -6.91
N THR A 129 4.43 -0.09 -5.79
CA THR A 129 3.48 1.03 -5.63
C THR A 129 3.78 2.16 -6.61
N ASN A 130 5.06 2.54 -6.77
CA ASN A 130 5.45 3.55 -7.77
C ASN A 130 5.17 3.10 -9.21
N ARG A 131 5.34 1.81 -9.53
CA ARG A 131 4.96 1.28 -10.85
C ARG A 131 3.46 1.37 -11.09
N HIS A 132 2.64 1.10 -10.07
CA HIS A 132 1.20 1.27 -10.12
C HIS A 132 0.80 2.74 -10.32
N VAL A 133 1.39 3.66 -9.54
CA VAL A 133 1.15 5.11 -9.71
C VAL A 133 1.55 5.59 -11.11
N ALA A 134 2.72 5.19 -11.61
CA ALA A 134 3.15 5.53 -12.97
C ALA A 134 2.20 4.97 -14.04
N HIS A 135 1.62 3.79 -13.81
CA HIS A 135 0.60 3.23 -14.69
C HIS A 135 -0.67 4.10 -14.70
N LEU A 136 -1.19 4.49 -13.54
CA LEU A 136 -2.35 5.38 -13.43
C LEU A 136 -2.10 6.71 -14.16
N GLN A 137 -0.94 7.32 -13.93
CA GLN A 137 -0.53 8.57 -14.58
C GLN A 137 -0.42 8.44 -16.11
N SER A 138 -0.14 7.25 -16.64
CA SER A 138 -0.06 7.03 -18.09
C SER A 138 -1.43 7.00 -18.80
N HIS A 139 -2.53 6.93 -18.05
CA HIS A 139 -3.90 6.97 -18.56
C HIS A 139 -4.57 8.34 -18.46
N GLN A 140 -3.90 9.32 -17.85
CA GLN A 140 -4.33 10.73 -17.88
C GLN A 140 -3.94 11.41 -19.19
#